data_AF-A0A1Y1N0P0-F1
#
_entry.id   AF-A0A1Y1N0P0-F1
#
_cell.length_a   1.000
_cell.length_b   1.000
_cell.length_c   1.000
_cell.angle_alpha   90.00
_cell.angle_beta   90.00
_cell.angle_gamma   90.00
#
_symmetry.space_group_name_H-M   'P 1'
#
loop_
_entity.id
_entity.type
_entity.pdbx_description
1 polymer ?
#
loop_
_entity_poly.entity_id
_entity_poly.type
_entity_poly.pdbx_seq_one_letter_code
_entity_poly.pdbx_strand_id
1 'polypeptide(L)'
;MYIKLNVLFLFFVKLRLVFASYHVKLTSDSPTVRGGTVHFVARLYEDGAPASGRFKYIWRDNSILSHSAVHESDFNVDRWSVTYPANHTYPPGPYEVQVTVEKFYVLFYIEKTSQRLMFELTEQLNGKLLLIQDGKVRHGKFVSNSSPVVHKVVLTESDEEYINSTATSILTYWFVDCVYYGFTNNFTYTFQYPDIEKKHQIEALVVAGFEPITTPAPPTTTTPAPNVTLPPTTPAPAQTNISTTLQPAKVKRSVLNLPVPSASNVSFPFVCQSNGSVVPDQSKTYGLFTRKFMSKAPIFNVTITGNYWISKGKVLDLIVKCQGSAPFHYCRHIFEGVYNITGNETCEVPPPDSSDQCMFSIRRYFPKQHKYTIVIVIYNDVGKTVSPVTVTVYEEAKQAQLSVIVVPVASSLVAVVLIVFGVAYYVQNRSRFIVEVADFNFGNQSSDLEYKTFRERLYDSISNAFLRAPTPSSSEPTLWPPGRKYGSLT
;
A
#
# COMPACT_ATOMS: atom_id res chain seq x y z
N MET A 1 28.60 -31.30 79.01
CA MET A 1 27.94 -31.87 77.82
C MET A 1 26.75 -31.00 77.40
N TYR A 2 26.97 -29.73 77.03
CA TYR A 2 25.88 -28.80 76.61
C TYR A 2 26.27 -27.86 75.45
N ILE A 3 27.52 -27.95 74.95
CA ILE A 3 28.05 -27.08 73.90
C ILE A 3 27.98 -27.74 72.51
N LYS A 4 27.89 -29.07 72.41
CA LYS A 4 27.80 -29.78 71.11
C LYS A 4 26.39 -29.81 70.51
N LEU A 5 25.33 -29.63 71.31
CA LEU A 5 23.95 -29.67 70.82
C LEU A 5 23.47 -28.33 70.24
N ASN A 6 24.03 -27.21 70.73
CA ASN A 6 23.68 -25.86 70.26
C ASN A 6 24.31 -25.51 68.90
N VAL A 7 25.47 -26.08 68.54
CA VAL A 7 26.07 -25.85 67.21
C VAL A 7 25.27 -26.58 66.12
N LEU A 8 24.72 -27.76 66.42
CA LEU A 8 23.85 -28.47 65.49
C LEU A 8 22.51 -27.74 65.30
N PHE A 9 21.92 -27.22 66.38
CA PHE A 9 20.66 -26.47 66.30
C PHE A 9 20.82 -25.10 65.62
N LEU A 10 21.94 -24.39 65.82
CA LEU A 10 22.24 -23.15 65.10
C LEU A 10 22.55 -23.36 63.62
N PHE A 11 23.01 -24.55 63.22
CA PHE A 11 23.14 -24.91 61.79
C PHE A 11 21.78 -25.17 61.14
N PHE A 12 20.82 -25.75 61.88
CA PHE A 12 19.45 -25.94 61.41
C PHE A 12 18.61 -24.63 61.41
N VAL A 13 18.87 -23.69 62.33
CA VAL A 13 18.09 -22.44 62.46
C VAL A 13 18.53 -21.33 61.49
N LYS A 14 19.68 -21.45 60.83
CA LYS A 14 20.05 -20.57 59.70
C LYS A 14 19.65 -21.11 58.32
N LEU A 15 18.96 -22.25 58.24
CA LEU A 15 18.28 -22.64 57.01
C LEU A 15 16.93 -21.90 56.93
N ARG A 16 16.97 -20.59 56.70
CA ARG A 16 15.80 -19.95 56.07
C ARG A 16 15.68 -20.60 54.70
N LEU A 17 14.80 -21.59 54.59
CA LEU A 17 14.21 -22.02 53.33
C LEU A 17 13.43 -20.81 52.79
N VAL A 18 14.16 -19.87 52.19
CA VAL A 18 13.60 -19.09 51.10
C VAL A 18 13.26 -20.16 50.08
N PHE A 19 11.97 -20.47 49.95
CA PHE A 19 11.47 -21.31 48.89
C PHE A 19 11.64 -20.51 47.60
N ALA A 20 12.86 -20.55 47.05
CA ALA A 20 13.13 -19.99 45.74
C ALA A 20 12.26 -20.75 44.75
N SER A 21 11.45 -20.00 44.00
CA SER A 21 10.53 -20.55 43.02
C SER A 21 11.31 -20.82 41.74
N TYR A 22 11.41 -22.11 41.37
CA TYR A 22 12.07 -22.52 40.13
C TYR A 22 11.05 -22.69 39.02
N HIS A 23 11.34 -22.10 37.87
CA HIS A 23 10.55 -22.24 36.65
C HIS A 23 11.47 -22.54 35.48
N VAL A 24 11.13 -23.55 34.67
CA VAL A 24 11.84 -23.86 33.43
C VAL A 24 10.98 -23.48 32.22
N LYS A 25 11.56 -22.71 31.32
CA LYS A 25 10.98 -22.37 30.01
C LYS A 25 11.55 -23.32 28.96
N LEU A 26 10.68 -24.17 28.42
CA LEU A 26 11.01 -25.15 27.39
C LEU A 26 10.56 -24.64 26.02
N THR A 27 11.43 -24.73 25.01
CA THR A 27 11.15 -24.35 23.62
C THR A 27 11.70 -25.39 22.66
N SER A 28 11.05 -25.56 21.49
CA SER A 28 11.47 -26.41 20.39
C SER A 28 11.41 -25.69 19.04
N ASP A 29 12.00 -26.30 18.02
CA ASP A 29 11.96 -25.93 16.60
C ASP A 29 10.91 -26.71 15.78
N SER A 30 10.07 -27.50 16.45
CA SER A 30 8.97 -28.24 15.83
C SER A 30 7.91 -27.33 15.19
N PRO A 31 7.17 -27.79 14.16
CA PRO A 31 7.07 -29.17 13.64
C PRO A 31 8.28 -29.60 12.80
N THR A 32 8.54 -30.90 12.72
CA THR A 32 9.54 -31.48 11.80
C THR A 32 9.00 -32.70 11.07
N VAL A 33 9.50 -32.92 9.86
CA VAL A 33 9.19 -34.10 9.05
C VAL A 33 9.83 -35.36 9.66
N ARG A 34 9.21 -36.51 9.42
CA ARG A 34 9.81 -37.80 9.76
C ARG A 34 11.19 -37.96 9.10
N GLY A 35 12.18 -38.40 9.87
CA GLY A 35 13.59 -38.40 9.48
C GLY A 35 14.37 -37.21 10.04
N GLY A 36 13.68 -36.12 10.40
CA GLY A 36 14.26 -34.92 10.94
C GLY A 36 14.70 -35.03 12.40
N THR A 37 15.43 -34.00 12.85
CA THR A 37 15.88 -33.83 14.23
C THR A 37 15.12 -32.68 14.87
N VAL A 38 14.60 -32.90 16.07
CA VAL A 38 13.98 -31.84 16.89
C VAL A 38 14.99 -31.36 17.91
N HIS A 39 15.14 -30.04 18.01
CA HIS A 39 16.03 -29.37 18.95
C HIS A 39 15.23 -28.75 20.10
N PHE A 40 15.43 -29.28 21.31
CA PHE A 40 14.83 -28.79 22.54
C PHE A 40 15.82 -27.91 23.32
N VAL A 41 15.30 -26.83 23.90
CA VAL A 41 16.06 -25.89 24.73
C VAL A 41 15.31 -25.62 26.04
N ALA A 42 15.92 -25.99 27.17
CA ALA A 42 15.43 -25.67 28.49
C ALA A 42 16.18 -24.46 29.06
N ARG A 43 15.46 -23.45 29.55
CA ARG A 43 16.02 -22.30 30.27
C ARG A 43 15.45 -22.24 31.67
N LEU A 44 16.30 -22.38 32.68
CA LEU A 44 15.95 -22.39 34.09
C LEU A 44 16.04 -20.99 34.69
N TYR A 45 15.01 -20.65 35.46
CA TYR A 45 14.88 -19.41 36.21
C TYR A 45 14.64 -19.72 37.69
N GLU A 46 15.22 -18.89 38.55
CA GLU A 46 15.08 -18.88 40.00
C GLU A 46 14.57 -17.48 40.39
N ASP A 47 13.35 -17.41 40.92
CA ASP A 47 12.68 -16.14 41.30
C ASP A 47 12.65 -15.08 40.18
N GLY A 48 12.53 -15.54 38.92
CA GLY A 48 12.48 -14.70 37.72
C GLY A 48 13.84 -14.31 37.13
N ALA A 49 14.95 -14.61 37.80
CA ALA A 49 16.30 -14.42 37.27
C ALA A 49 16.88 -15.74 36.72
N PRO A 50 17.88 -15.71 35.82
CA PRO A 50 18.63 -16.90 35.43
C PRO A 50 19.15 -17.64 36.68
N ALA A 51 18.78 -18.91 36.82
CA ALA A 51 19.18 -19.71 37.98
C ALA A 51 20.70 -19.91 38.01
N SER A 52 21.29 -20.05 39.20
CA SER A 52 22.73 -20.32 39.32
C SER A 52 23.00 -21.54 40.20
N GLY A 53 24.06 -22.28 39.83
CA GLY A 53 24.50 -23.47 40.52
C GLY A 53 24.65 -24.68 39.60
N ARG A 54 24.77 -25.85 40.22
CA ARG A 54 24.88 -27.14 39.55
C ARG A 54 23.52 -27.77 39.36
N PHE A 55 23.19 -28.03 38.12
CA PHE A 55 21.91 -28.59 37.71
C PHE A 55 22.10 -29.89 36.96
N LYS A 56 21.09 -30.75 37.06
CA LYS A 56 20.98 -31.98 36.30
C LYS A 56 19.66 -31.96 35.55
N TYR A 57 19.74 -31.99 34.23
CA TYR A 57 18.61 -31.95 33.31
C TYR A 57 18.33 -33.39 32.85
N ILE A 58 17.13 -33.87 33.17
CA ILE A 58 16.66 -35.20 32.80
C ILE A 58 15.59 -35.03 31.73
N TRP A 59 15.92 -35.42 30.51
CA TRP A 59 15.06 -35.35 29.35
C TRP A 59 14.42 -36.70 29.08
N ARG A 60 13.13 -36.69 28.74
CA ARG A 60 12.38 -37.86 28.28
C ARG A 60 11.34 -37.46 27.26
N ASP A 61 11.17 -38.26 26.21
CA ASP A 61 10.00 -38.16 25.35
C ASP A 61 9.00 -39.31 25.60
N ASN A 62 7.78 -39.15 25.11
CA ASN A 62 6.72 -40.16 25.17
C ASN A 62 6.62 -41.00 23.89
N SER A 63 7.67 -41.02 23.06
CA SER A 63 7.65 -41.77 21.80
C SER A 63 7.61 -43.29 22.06
N ILE A 64 7.23 -44.07 21.04
CA ILE A 64 7.05 -45.53 21.15
C ILE A 64 8.33 -46.20 21.67
N LEU A 65 9.48 -45.76 21.17
CA LEU A 65 10.79 -46.08 21.71
C LEU A 65 11.33 -44.82 22.38
N SER A 66 11.03 -44.67 23.66
CA SER A 66 11.30 -43.42 24.37
C SER A 66 12.79 -43.08 24.36
N HIS A 67 13.08 -41.83 24.00
CA HIS A 67 14.42 -41.28 24.12
C HIS A 67 14.57 -40.66 25.50
N SER A 68 15.76 -40.78 26.08
CA SER A 68 16.09 -40.09 27.33
C SER A 68 17.54 -39.65 27.34
N ALA A 69 17.80 -38.54 28.02
CA ALA A 69 19.14 -38.03 28.24
C ALA A 69 19.26 -37.44 29.63
N VAL A 70 20.46 -37.48 30.19
CA VAL A 70 20.78 -36.88 31.48
C VAL A 70 22.03 -36.03 31.29
N HIS A 71 21.91 -34.73 31.51
CA HIS A 71 23.01 -33.78 31.38
C HIS A 71 23.26 -33.09 32.73
N GLU A 72 24.51 -33.08 33.18
CA GLU A 72 24.92 -32.28 34.33
C GLU A 72 25.61 -31.01 33.83
N SER A 73 25.19 -29.86 34.34
CA SER A 73 25.63 -28.55 33.86
C SER A 73 25.68 -27.52 34.99
N ASP A 74 26.69 -26.65 34.95
CA ASP A 74 26.78 -25.45 35.81
C ASP A 74 25.98 -24.26 35.24
N PHE A 75 25.36 -24.43 34.07
CA PHE A 75 24.59 -23.40 33.37
C PHE A 75 23.09 -23.57 33.58
N ASN A 76 22.37 -22.45 33.46
CA ASN A 76 20.91 -22.42 33.55
C ASN A 76 20.21 -22.80 32.23
N VAL A 77 20.97 -23.10 31.17
CA VAL A 77 20.45 -23.48 29.87
C VAL A 77 21.01 -24.84 29.48
N ASP A 78 20.14 -25.73 29.03
CA ASP A 78 20.52 -27.03 28.49
C ASP A 78 19.82 -27.27 27.15
N ARG A 79 20.48 -28.05 26.28
CA ARG A 79 20.00 -28.35 24.93
C ARG A 79 19.99 -29.85 24.70
N TRP A 80 18.92 -30.35 24.11
CA TRP A 80 18.78 -31.76 23.76
C TRP A 80 18.24 -31.88 22.35
N SER A 81 18.86 -32.74 21.54
CA SER A 81 18.47 -32.95 20.15
C SER A 81 18.14 -34.41 19.94
N VAL A 82 16.98 -34.68 19.32
CA VAL A 82 16.49 -36.04 19.10
C VAL A 82 16.12 -36.21 17.65
N THR A 83 16.77 -37.16 16.99
CA THR A 83 16.43 -37.56 15.62
C THR A 83 15.36 -38.62 15.67
N TYR A 84 14.29 -38.44 14.87
CA TYR A 84 13.23 -39.43 14.70
C TYR A 84 13.38 -40.04 13.31
N PRO A 85 14.05 -41.20 13.16
CA PRO A 85 14.32 -41.81 11.86
C PRO A 85 13.08 -41.92 10.96
N ALA A 86 13.29 -41.82 9.65
CA ALA A 86 12.24 -41.87 8.63
C ALA A 86 11.54 -43.25 8.54
N ASN A 87 12.04 -44.26 9.26
CA ASN A 87 11.42 -45.57 9.33
C ASN A 87 10.00 -45.49 9.91
N HIS A 88 9.19 -46.51 9.68
CA HIS A 88 7.81 -46.57 10.17
C HIS A 88 7.71 -46.77 11.70
N THR A 89 8.79 -46.57 12.46
CA THR A 89 8.83 -46.73 13.91
C THR A 89 8.09 -45.59 14.63
N TYR A 90 8.18 -44.36 14.10
CA TYR A 90 7.55 -43.19 14.69
C TYR A 90 6.44 -42.68 13.77
N PRO A 91 5.16 -43.01 14.04
CA PRO A 91 4.06 -42.50 13.24
C PRO A 91 3.96 -40.97 13.34
N PRO A 92 3.52 -40.27 12.28
CA PRO A 92 3.23 -38.84 12.35
C PRO A 92 2.17 -38.56 13.41
N GLY A 93 2.32 -37.45 14.12
CA GLY A 93 1.39 -37.04 15.14
C GLY A 93 2.05 -36.21 16.26
N PRO A 94 1.26 -35.87 17.28
CA PRO A 94 1.73 -35.13 18.43
C PRO A 94 2.48 -36.05 19.41
N TYR A 95 3.61 -35.56 19.90
CA TYR A 95 4.43 -36.17 20.94
C TYR A 95 4.66 -35.16 22.07
N GLU A 96 5.03 -35.66 23.23
CA GLU A 96 5.33 -34.88 24.42
C GLU A 96 6.79 -35.12 24.81
N VAL A 97 7.51 -34.02 25.03
CA VAL A 97 8.81 -34.03 25.71
C VAL A 97 8.65 -33.48 27.12
N GLN A 98 9.34 -34.10 28.08
CA GLN A 98 9.43 -33.66 29.46
C GLN A 98 10.89 -33.39 29.81
N VAL A 99 11.13 -32.25 30.46
CA VAL A 99 12.40 -31.96 31.14
C VAL A 99 12.16 -31.83 32.63
N THR A 100 12.88 -32.61 33.41
CA THR A 100 12.93 -32.51 34.88
C THR A 100 14.29 -31.97 35.27
N VAL A 101 14.31 -30.93 36.11
CA VAL A 101 15.54 -30.27 36.54
C VAL A 101 15.76 -30.51 38.02
N GLU A 102 16.92 -31.08 38.35
CA GLU A 102 17.39 -31.29 39.71
C GLU A 102 18.54 -30.33 40.01
N LYS A 103 18.61 -29.78 41.23
CA LYS A 103 19.73 -28.95 41.70
C LYS A 103 20.59 -29.75 42.69
N PHE A 104 21.90 -29.67 42.57
CA PHE A 104 22.84 -30.34 43.48
C PHE A 104 22.94 -29.59 44.81
N TYR A 105 22.74 -30.31 45.92
CA TYR A 105 22.94 -29.80 47.28
C TYR A 105 23.85 -30.73 48.06
N VAL A 106 25.05 -30.25 48.41
CA VAL A 106 26.07 -30.87 49.29
C VAL A 106 26.45 -32.31 48.91
N LEU A 107 25.53 -33.26 48.93
CA LEU A 107 25.72 -34.68 48.62
C LEU A 107 24.71 -35.28 47.61
N PHE A 108 23.57 -34.62 47.32
CA PHE A 108 22.53 -35.21 46.46
C PHE A 108 21.82 -34.18 45.58
N TYR A 109 21.24 -34.67 44.48
CA TYR A 109 20.37 -33.89 43.60
C TYR A 109 18.93 -33.88 44.14
N ILE A 110 18.29 -32.72 44.10
CA ILE A 110 16.88 -32.53 44.50
C ILE A 110 16.12 -31.94 43.32
N GLU A 111 15.03 -32.61 42.91
CA GLU A 111 14.11 -32.08 41.90
C GLU A 111 13.54 -30.71 42.32
N LYS A 112 13.58 -29.75 41.38
CA LYS A 112 13.07 -28.39 41.61
C LYS A 112 11.88 -28.05 40.75
N THR A 113 11.90 -28.49 39.51
CA THR A 113 10.85 -28.15 38.55
C THR A 113 10.85 -29.17 37.42
N SER A 114 9.70 -29.30 36.79
CA SER A 114 9.50 -30.14 35.62
C SER A 114 8.55 -29.43 34.68
N GLN A 115 8.82 -29.50 33.37
CA GLN A 115 7.97 -28.90 32.35
C GLN A 115 7.82 -29.85 31.17
N ARG A 116 6.64 -29.79 30.54
CA ARG A 116 6.30 -30.55 29.34
C ARG A 116 6.05 -29.62 28.16
N LEU A 117 6.38 -30.10 26.97
CA LEU A 117 6.12 -29.40 25.71
C LEU A 117 5.62 -30.41 24.68
N MET A 118 4.54 -30.06 23.99
CA MET A 118 4.04 -30.82 22.85
C MET A 118 4.81 -30.41 21.60
N PHE A 119 5.24 -31.39 20.81
CA PHE A 119 5.85 -31.19 19.50
C PHE A 119 5.21 -32.14 18.48
N GLU A 120 5.32 -31.81 17.20
CA GLU A 120 4.62 -32.54 16.14
C GLU A 120 5.61 -33.11 15.12
N LEU A 121 5.48 -34.41 14.84
CA LEU A 121 6.13 -35.08 13.73
C LEU A 121 5.16 -35.17 12.56
N THR A 122 5.56 -34.64 11.42
CA THR A 122 4.72 -34.59 10.22
C THR A 122 5.18 -35.60 9.18
N GLU A 123 4.25 -36.01 8.32
CA GLU A 123 4.57 -36.82 7.13
C GLU A 123 5.14 -35.97 6.00
N GLN A 124 4.81 -34.68 5.98
CA GLN A 124 5.22 -33.73 4.95
C GLN A 124 6.23 -32.72 5.47
N LEU A 125 7.03 -32.17 4.56
CA LEU A 125 7.91 -31.04 4.84
C LEU A 125 7.10 -29.82 5.27
N ASN A 126 7.61 -29.15 6.30
CA ASN A 126 7.06 -27.98 6.93
C ASN A 126 7.74 -26.72 6.40
N GLY A 127 7.02 -25.61 6.44
CA GLY A 127 7.51 -24.35 5.91
C GLY A 127 6.41 -23.43 5.41
N LYS A 128 6.80 -22.45 4.60
CA LYS A 128 5.90 -21.41 4.08
C LYS A 128 6.26 -21.04 2.65
N LEU A 129 5.23 -20.74 1.86
CA LEU A 129 5.39 -20.18 0.52
C LEU A 129 5.39 -18.65 0.60
N LEU A 130 6.51 -18.04 0.28
CA LEU A 130 6.69 -16.59 0.24
C LEU A 130 6.37 -16.03 -1.15
N LEU A 131 5.74 -14.86 -1.17
CA LEU A 131 5.54 -14.04 -2.37
C LEU A 131 6.51 -12.86 -2.26
N ILE A 132 7.42 -12.74 -3.21
CA ILE A 132 8.46 -11.70 -3.22
C ILE A 132 8.25 -10.86 -4.47
N GLN A 133 8.12 -9.55 -4.29
CA GLN A 133 7.91 -8.60 -5.38
C GLN A 133 8.66 -7.31 -5.06
N ASP A 134 9.42 -6.80 -6.03
CA ASP A 134 10.29 -5.63 -5.89
C ASP A 134 11.31 -5.78 -4.74
N GLY A 135 11.86 -7.00 -4.57
CA GLY A 135 12.84 -7.34 -3.54
C GLY A 135 12.27 -7.43 -2.12
N LYS A 136 10.96 -7.26 -1.92
CA LYS A 136 10.30 -7.31 -0.61
C LYS A 136 9.38 -8.51 -0.49
N VAL A 137 9.40 -9.17 0.67
CA VAL A 137 8.44 -10.21 1.01
C VAL A 137 7.08 -9.55 1.24
N ARG A 138 6.09 -9.94 0.43
CA ARG A 138 4.71 -9.49 0.60
C ARG A 138 4.08 -10.32 1.73
N HIS A 139 3.84 -9.69 2.87
CA HIS A 139 3.12 -10.32 3.99
C HIS A 139 1.60 -10.30 3.80
N GLY A 140 1.10 -9.39 2.96
CA GLY A 140 -0.31 -9.24 2.66
C GLY A 140 -0.89 -10.32 1.74
N LYS A 141 -2.19 -10.17 1.46
CA LYS A 141 -2.97 -11.01 0.54
C LYS A 141 -2.99 -10.45 -0.89
N PHE A 142 -2.15 -9.46 -1.18
CA PHE A 142 -2.19 -8.72 -2.44
C PHE A 142 -0.83 -8.72 -3.13
N VAL A 143 -0.85 -8.84 -4.45
CA VAL A 143 0.33 -8.72 -5.33
C VAL A 143 0.03 -7.77 -6.47
N SER A 144 1.04 -7.03 -6.93
CA SER A 144 0.91 -6.13 -8.08
C SER A 144 0.77 -6.94 -9.37
N ASN A 145 -0.13 -6.55 -10.27
CA ASN A 145 -0.26 -7.15 -11.60
C ASN A 145 0.85 -6.69 -12.58
N SER A 146 1.46 -5.54 -12.29
CA SER A 146 2.41 -4.87 -13.19
C SER A 146 3.82 -5.47 -13.17
N SER A 147 4.20 -6.16 -12.09
CA SER A 147 5.53 -6.76 -11.94
C SER A 147 5.44 -8.25 -11.64
N PRO A 148 6.43 -9.05 -12.07
CA PRO A 148 6.46 -10.48 -11.79
C PRO A 148 6.63 -10.75 -10.29
N VAL A 149 5.99 -11.81 -9.81
CA VAL A 149 6.09 -12.29 -8.43
C VAL A 149 7.02 -13.49 -8.40
N VAL A 150 8.02 -13.42 -7.53
CA VAL A 150 8.91 -14.54 -7.22
C VAL A 150 8.31 -15.31 -6.04
N HIS A 151 7.90 -16.54 -6.31
CA HIS A 151 7.40 -17.49 -5.33
C HIS A 151 8.59 -18.25 -4.77
N LYS A 152 8.74 -18.30 -3.45
CA LYS A 152 9.84 -19.01 -2.80
C LYS A 152 9.31 -19.89 -1.66
N VAL A 153 9.54 -21.20 -1.74
CA VAL A 153 9.33 -22.10 -0.60
C VAL A 153 10.48 -21.90 0.38
N VAL A 154 10.14 -21.71 1.65
CA VAL A 154 11.09 -21.64 2.76
C VAL A 154 10.68 -22.70 3.77
N LEU A 155 11.53 -23.70 3.97
CA LEU A 155 11.30 -24.80 4.89
C LEU A 155 11.51 -24.34 6.35
N THR A 156 11.07 -25.14 7.32
CA THR A 156 11.52 -25.00 8.71
C THR A 156 13.01 -25.35 8.81
N GLU A 157 13.69 -24.81 9.82
CA GLU A 157 15.14 -25.03 10.00
C GLU A 157 15.48 -26.53 10.13
N SER A 158 14.69 -27.27 10.91
CA SER A 158 14.80 -28.72 11.09
C SER A 158 14.63 -29.50 9.78
N ASP A 159 13.66 -29.13 8.95
CA ASP A 159 13.39 -29.82 7.68
C ASP A 159 14.40 -29.42 6.60
N GLU A 160 14.88 -28.18 6.61
CA GLU A 160 15.96 -27.73 5.74
C GLU A 160 17.28 -28.47 6.04
N GLU A 161 17.61 -28.65 7.32
CA GLU A 161 18.78 -29.43 7.74
C GLU A 161 18.65 -30.91 7.33
N TYR A 162 17.48 -31.52 7.54
CA TYR A 162 17.21 -32.88 7.10
C TYR A 162 17.40 -33.04 5.58
N ILE A 163 16.78 -32.16 4.79
CA ILE A 163 16.84 -32.24 3.33
C ILE A 163 18.26 -31.98 2.81
N ASN A 164 18.96 -30.98 3.35
CA ASN A 164 20.33 -30.66 2.91
C ASN A 164 21.35 -31.75 3.27
N SER A 165 21.12 -32.49 4.35
CA SER A 165 22.02 -33.56 4.79
C SER A 165 21.76 -34.91 4.13
N THR A 166 20.50 -35.19 3.75
CA THR A 166 20.10 -36.54 3.29
C THR A 166 19.67 -36.61 1.82
N ALA A 167 19.05 -35.56 1.25
CA ALA A 167 18.46 -35.63 -0.08
C ALA A 167 19.52 -35.55 -1.19
N THR A 168 19.40 -36.42 -2.19
CA THR A 168 20.25 -36.43 -3.40
C THR A 168 19.66 -35.59 -4.53
N SER A 169 18.34 -35.40 -4.52
CA SER A 169 17.61 -34.64 -5.53
C SER A 169 16.41 -33.93 -4.92
N ILE A 170 16.19 -32.70 -5.37
CA ILE A 170 15.07 -31.87 -4.95
C ILE A 170 14.40 -31.30 -6.20
N LEU A 171 13.11 -31.57 -6.35
CA LEU A 171 12.28 -31.03 -7.43
C LEU A 171 11.08 -30.32 -6.82
N THR A 172 10.81 -29.10 -7.27
CA THR A 172 9.61 -28.34 -6.88
C THR A 172 8.71 -28.18 -8.09
N TYR A 173 7.51 -28.74 -8.05
CA TYR A 173 6.49 -28.62 -9.10
C TYR A 173 5.55 -27.47 -8.78
N TRP A 174 5.26 -26.64 -9.78
CA TRP A 174 4.52 -25.39 -9.61
C TRP A 174 3.17 -25.42 -10.31
N PHE A 175 2.14 -25.02 -9.57
CA PHE A 175 0.77 -24.95 -10.05
C PHE A 175 0.19 -23.58 -9.75
N VAL A 176 -0.31 -22.89 -10.77
CA VAL A 176 -1.03 -21.62 -10.62
C VAL A 176 -2.47 -21.86 -11.04
N ASP A 177 -3.40 -21.54 -10.15
CA ASP A 177 -4.84 -21.74 -10.34
C ASP A 177 -5.17 -23.15 -10.84
N CYS A 178 -4.53 -24.16 -10.23
CA CYS A 178 -4.71 -25.57 -10.57
C CYS A 178 -4.19 -26.00 -11.95
N VAL A 179 -3.41 -25.13 -12.61
CA VAL A 179 -2.75 -25.45 -13.87
C VAL A 179 -1.27 -25.68 -13.60
N TYR A 180 -0.72 -26.77 -14.12
CA TYR A 180 0.71 -27.09 -14.03
C TYR A 180 1.53 -26.19 -14.96
N TYR A 181 2.57 -25.55 -14.43
CA TYR A 181 3.47 -24.66 -15.19
C TYR A 181 4.89 -25.19 -15.36
N GLY A 182 5.27 -26.26 -14.66
CA GLY A 182 6.60 -26.83 -14.74
C GLY A 182 7.19 -27.14 -13.37
N PHE A 183 8.47 -27.52 -13.37
CA PHE A 183 9.23 -27.78 -12.16
C PHE A 183 10.55 -27.01 -12.14
N THR A 184 11.11 -26.82 -10.96
CA THR A 184 12.43 -26.25 -10.72
C THR A 184 13.24 -27.18 -9.82
N ASN A 185 14.56 -27.17 -9.98
CA ASN A 185 15.50 -27.87 -9.09
C ASN A 185 15.82 -27.09 -7.81
N ASN A 186 15.16 -25.95 -7.61
CA ASN A 186 15.28 -25.09 -6.46
C ASN A 186 13.88 -24.75 -5.93
N PHE A 187 13.83 -24.04 -4.81
CA PHE A 187 12.60 -23.65 -4.15
C PHE A 187 11.95 -22.38 -4.72
N THR A 188 12.30 -21.94 -5.95
CA THR A 188 11.86 -20.64 -6.48
C THR A 188 11.21 -20.71 -7.86
N TYR A 189 10.16 -19.94 -8.07
CA TYR A 189 9.46 -19.83 -9.36
C TYR A 189 8.90 -18.42 -9.58
N THR A 190 9.07 -17.89 -10.79
CA THR A 190 8.64 -16.53 -11.11
C THR A 190 7.44 -16.58 -12.05
N PHE A 191 6.38 -15.85 -11.70
CA PHE A 191 5.18 -15.75 -12.52
C PHE A 191 4.55 -14.36 -12.43
N GLN A 192 3.95 -13.90 -13.51
CA GLN A 192 3.24 -12.61 -13.57
C GLN A 192 1.74 -12.85 -13.66
N TYR A 193 0.97 -12.10 -12.87
CA TYR A 193 -0.49 -12.21 -12.78
C TYR A 193 -1.14 -11.01 -13.50
N PRO A 194 -1.53 -11.14 -14.78
CA PRO A 194 -2.03 -10.00 -15.56
C PRO A 194 -3.47 -9.59 -15.19
N ASP A 195 -4.28 -10.54 -14.74
CA ASP A 195 -5.67 -10.31 -14.37
C ASP A 195 -5.73 -9.38 -13.14
N ILE A 196 -6.64 -8.40 -13.11
CA ILE A 196 -6.80 -7.44 -12.01
C ILE A 196 -8.03 -7.82 -11.17
N GLU A 197 -7.97 -7.65 -9.85
CA GLU A 197 -9.01 -8.02 -8.88
C GLU A 197 -9.38 -9.52 -8.90
N LYS A 198 -8.47 -10.36 -9.41
CA LYS A 198 -8.69 -11.80 -9.48
C LYS A 198 -7.97 -12.49 -8.33
N LYS A 199 -8.69 -13.41 -7.69
CA LYS A 199 -8.11 -14.30 -6.67
C LYS A 199 -7.34 -15.41 -7.38
N HIS A 200 -6.11 -15.60 -6.93
CA HIS A 200 -5.21 -16.62 -7.43
C HIS A 200 -4.78 -17.55 -6.30
N GLN A 201 -4.48 -18.79 -6.68
CA GLN A 201 -3.92 -19.81 -5.80
C GLN A 201 -2.66 -20.38 -6.43
N ILE A 202 -1.54 -20.27 -5.71
CA ILE A 202 -0.28 -20.91 -6.07
C ILE A 202 -0.07 -22.12 -5.16
N GLU A 203 0.35 -23.23 -5.74
CA GLU A 203 0.76 -24.45 -5.05
C GLU A 203 2.15 -24.84 -5.51
N ALA A 204 2.98 -25.25 -4.56
CA ALA A 204 4.30 -25.79 -4.78
C ALA A 204 4.37 -27.17 -4.13
N LEU A 205 4.60 -28.20 -4.93
CA LEU A 205 4.85 -29.56 -4.46
C LEU A 205 6.35 -29.81 -4.50
N VAL A 206 6.98 -29.84 -3.33
CA VAL A 206 8.38 -30.21 -3.15
C VAL A 206 8.47 -31.73 -3.03
N VAL A 207 9.37 -32.33 -3.80
CA VAL A 207 9.68 -33.76 -3.79
C VAL A 207 11.18 -33.90 -3.56
N ALA A 208 11.54 -34.55 -2.47
CA ALA A 208 12.91 -34.87 -2.13
C ALA A 208 13.14 -36.38 -2.31
N GLY A 209 14.12 -36.73 -3.15
CA GLY A 209 14.58 -38.09 -3.35
C GLY A 209 15.91 -38.34 -2.64
N PHE A 210 16.08 -39.56 -2.13
CA PHE A 210 17.27 -39.99 -1.40
C PHE A 210 18.11 -41.03 -2.17
N GLU A 211 17.61 -41.50 -3.32
CA GLU A 211 18.33 -42.42 -4.18
C GLU A 211 19.37 -41.67 -5.03
N PRO A 212 20.61 -42.19 -5.17
CA PRO A 212 21.58 -41.61 -6.08
C PRO A 212 21.05 -41.65 -7.52
N ILE A 213 21.26 -40.57 -8.28
CA ILE A 213 20.81 -40.47 -9.68
C ILE A 213 21.44 -41.61 -10.48
N THR A 214 20.67 -42.67 -10.74
CA THR A 214 21.06 -43.66 -11.75
C THR A 214 20.85 -43.01 -13.10
N THR A 215 21.96 -42.70 -13.76
CA THR A 215 21.95 -42.31 -15.17
C THR A 215 21.26 -43.45 -15.93
N PRO A 216 20.25 -43.20 -16.78
CA PRO A 216 19.69 -44.25 -17.62
C PRO A 216 20.84 -44.87 -18.40
N ALA A 217 21.08 -46.17 -18.22
CA ALA A 217 22.03 -46.88 -19.04
C ALA A 217 21.61 -46.63 -20.50
N PRO A 218 22.55 -46.22 -21.39
CA PRO A 218 22.21 -46.04 -22.80
C PRO A 218 21.57 -47.34 -23.31
N PRO A 219 20.52 -47.26 -24.14
CA PRO A 219 19.84 -48.45 -24.63
C PRO A 219 20.89 -49.35 -25.27
N THR A 220 21.04 -50.56 -24.73
CA THR A 220 21.95 -51.58 -25.25
C THR A 220 21.50 -51.88 -26.66
N THR A 221 22.14 -51.21 -27.62
CA THR A 221 21.87 -51.40 -29.03
C THR A 221 22.61 -52.67 -29.40
N THR A 222 21.89 -53.78 -29.50
CA THR A 222 22.41 -55.00 -30.12
C THR A 222 22.63 -54.71 -31.60
N THR A 223 23.85 -54.30 -31.96
CA THR A 223 24.27 -54.17 -33.36
C THR A 223 25.12 -55.40 -33.74
N PRO A 224 24.80 -56.09 -34.85
CA PRO A 224 25.58 -57.22 -35.35
C PRO A 224 26.95 -56.76 -35.90
N ALA A 225 27.92 -57.68 -35.86
CA ALA A 225 29.34 -57.47 -36.15
C ALA A 225 29.64 -56.81 -37.52
N PRO A 226 30.69 -55.96 -37.62
CA PRO A 226 31.09 -55.31 -38.86
C PRO A 226 32.15 -56.10 -39.62
N ASN A 227 32.15 -55.98 -40.96
CA ASN A 227 33.33 -56.28 -41.77
C ASN A 227 33.68 -55.07 -42.66
N VAL A 228 34.69 -54.31 -42.18
CA VAL A 228 35.81 -53.62 -42.85
C VAL A 228 35.63 -53.11 -44.30
N THR A 229 35.90 -51.82 -44.56
CA THR A 229 37.08 -51.27 -45.30
C THR A 229 37.08 -49.71 -45.33
N LEU A 230 38.26 -49.09 -45.14
CA LEU A 230 38.64 -47.65 -45.05
C LEU A 230 38.78 -46.94 -46.45
N PRO A 231 39.32 -45.69 -46.58
CA PRO A 231 38.86 -44.31 -46.27
C PRO A 231 38.94 -43.42 -47.57
N PRO A 232 39.17 -42.07 -47.63
CA PRO A 232 39.15 -40.94 -46.67
C PRO A 232 38.41 -39.66 -47.17
N THR A 233 38.08 -38.68 -46.29
CA THR A 233 38.43 -37.23 -46.41
C THR A 233 37.87 -36.36 -45.27
N THR A 234 38.69 -35.42 -44.79
CA THR A 234 38.47 -34.31 -43.83
C THR A 234 37.74 -33.12 -44.53
N PRO A 235 37.15 -32.08 -43.86
CA PRO A 235 37.77 -31.23 -42.80
C PRO A 235 36.87 -30.66 -41.65
N ALA A 236 37.51 -30.41 -40.49
CA ALA A 236 37.43 -29.27 -39.54
C ALA A 236 36.08 -28.81 -38.85
N PRO A 237 36.17 -28.16 -37.65
CA PRO A 237 35.14 -28.20 -36.61
C PRO A 237 34.30 -26.91 -36.47
N ALA A 238 33.05 -27.03 -36.01
CA ALA A 238 32.23 -25.91 -35.55
C ALA A 238 31.75 -26.17 -34.10
N GLN A 239 32.22 -25.32 -33.17
CA GLN A 239 31.68 -25.17 -31.83
C GLN A 239 30.35 -24.39 -31.90
N THR A 240 29.32 -24.86 -31.20
CA THR A 240 28.12 -24.06 -30.94
C THR A 240 27.74 -24.19 -29.46
N ASN A 241 28.05 -23.13 -28.71
CA ASN A 241 27.43 -22.85 -27.42
C ASN A 241 25.95 -22.54 -27.65
N ILE A 242 25.04 -23.23 -26.95
CA ILE A 242 23.62 -22.87 -26.92
C ILE A 242 23.26 -22.48 -25.49
N SER A 243 23.18 -21.17 -25.29
CA SER A 243 22.40 -20.52 -24.25
C SER A 243 20.98 -20.38 -24.77
N THR A 244 19.99 -21.00 -24.12
CA THR A 244 18.57 -20.84 -24.47
C THR A 244 17.80 -20.27 -23.29
N THR A 245 17.69 -18.95 -23.27
CA THR A 245 16.57 -18.21 -22.70
C THR A 245 15.28 -18.58 -23.44
N LEU A 246 14.28 -19.10 -22.74
CA LEU A 246 12.93 -19.30 -23.28
C LEU A 246 11.90 -18.48 -22.48
N GLN A 247 11.35 -17.48 -23.16
CA GLN A 247 10.07 -16.85 -22.86
C GLN A 247 8.91 -17.80 -23.28
N PRO A 248 7.71 -17.66 -22.71
CA PRO A 248 6.70 -18.71 -22.75
C PRO A 248 5.87 -18.69 -24.04
N ALA A 249 5.81 -19.85 -24.70
CA ALA A 249 4.84 -20.13 -25.75
C ALA A 249 3.47 -20.47 -25.12
N LYS A 250 2.39 -19.95 -25.70
CA LYS A 250 1.01 -20.36 -25.41
C LYS A 250 0.84 -21.85 -25.75
N VAL A 251 0.68 -22.70 -24.74
CA VAL A 251 0.45 -24.14 -24.92
C VAL A 251 -1.01 -24.49 -24.61
N LYS A 252 -1.66 -25.19 -25.55
CA LYS A 252 -2.98 -25.81 -25.43
C LYS A 252 -2.99 -26.80 -24.25
N ARG A 253 -4.12 -26.87 -23.53
CA ARG A 253 -4.39 -27.87 -22.47
C ARG A 253 -3.95 -29.27 -22.91
N SER A 254 -2.91 -29.79 -22.27
CA SER A 254 -2.53 -31.20 -22.33
C SER A 254 -2.67 -31.75 -20.92
N VAL A 255 -3.58 -32.71 -20.74
CA VAL A 255 -3.68 -33.53 -19.54
C VAL A 255 -2.64 -34.63 -19.74
N LEU A 256 -1.54 -34.57 -18.99
CA LEU A 256 -0.49 -35.60 -19.00
C LEU A 256 -0.88 -36.71 -18.01
N ASN A 257 -1.18 -37.89 -18.54
CA ASN A 257 -1.15 -39.14 -17.78
C ASN A 257 0.33 -39.54 -17.61
N LEU A 258 0.85 -39.50 -16.37
CA LEU A 258 2.14 -40.12 -16.05
C LEU A 258 1.99 -41.66 -16.01
N PRO A 259 3.02 -42.44 -16.40
CA PRO A 259 3.01 -43.90 -16.26
C PRO A 259 3.20 -44.30 -14.79
N VAL A 260 2.30 -45.12 -14.25
CA VAL A 260 2.31 -45.59 -12.86
C VAL A 260 2.63 -47.10 -12.81
N PRO A 261 3.62 -47.56 -12.01
CA PRO A 261 3.68 -48.94 -11.55
C PRO A 261 2.81 -49.12 -10.29
N SER A 262 1.99 -50.16 -10.29
CA SER A 262 0.95 -50.43 -9.30
C SER A 262 1.48 -50.98 -7.97
N ALA A 263 1.27 -50.28 -6.85
CA ALA A 263 1.11 -50.88 -5.52
C ALA A 263 0.53 -49.90 -4.47
N SER A 264 -0.46 -50.39 -3.71
CA SER A 264 -1.02 -49.91 -2.43
C SER A 264 -1.84 -48.60 -2.35
N ASN A 265 -3.05 -48.75 -1.80
CA ASN A 265 -4.05 -47.73 -1.49
C ASN A 265 -3.60 -46.76 -0.39
N VAL A 266 -3.08 -45.60 -0.76
CA VAL A 266 -3.17 -44.39 0.09
C VAL A 266 -3.55 -43.21 -0.81
N SER A 267 -4.73 -42.63 -0.63
CA SER A 267 -5.19 -41.50 -1.45
C SER A 267 -4.61 -40.19 -0.92
N PHE A 268 -3.66 -39.59 -1.63
CA PHE A 268 -3.12 -38.27 -1.31
C PHE A 268 -3.42 -37.27 -2.45
N PRO A 269 -4.10 -36.13 -2.17
CA PRO A 269 -4.53 -35.20 -3.20
C PRO A 269 -3.62 -33.96 -3.22
N PHE A 270 -2.44 -34.02 -3.83
CA PHE A 270 -1.52 -32.87 -3.76
C PHE A 270 -1.65 -31.85 -4.89
N VAL A 271 -2.51 -32.07 -5.88
CA VAL A 271 -2.69 -31.10 -6.95
C VAL A 271 -4.16 -30.96 -7.26
N CYS A 272 -4.69 -29.77 -7.00
CA CYS A 272 -6.06 -29.33 -7.28
C CYS A 272 -7.04 -30.40 -7.78
N GLN A 273 -7.80 -30.97 -6.83
CA GLN A 273 -9.19 -31.45 -6.97
C GLN A 273 -9.55 -32.27 -8.23
N SER A 274 -8.59 -32.95 -8.85
CA SER A 274 -8.83 -33.95 -9.88
C SER A 274 -8.26 -35.27 -9.38
N ASN A 275 -8.97 -36.35 -9.67
CA ASN A 275 -8.77 -37.72 -9.21
C ASN A 275 -7.41 -38.37 -9.60
N GLY A 276 -6.37 -37.57 -9.87
CA GLY A 276 -5.00 -38.01 -10.03
C GLY A 276 -4.27 -37.96 -8.70
N SER A 277 -4.44 -39.00 -7.88
CA SER A 277 -3.52 -39.24 -6.76
C SER A 277 -2.15 -39.57 -7.33
N VAL A 278 -1.17 -38.70 -7.13
CA VAL A 278 0.23 -39.11 -7.26
C VAL A 278 0.44 -40.09 -6.11
N VAL A 279 0.58 -41.38 -6.43
CA VAL A 279 0.91 -42.39 -5.43
C VAL A 279 2.27 -41.99 -4.86
N PRO A 280 2.34 -41.63 -3.56
CA PRO A 280 3.60 -41.24 -2.98
C PRO A 280 4.52 -42.46 -2.96
N ASP A 281 5.71 -42.24 -3.46
CA ASP A 281 6.80 -43.18 -3.38
C ASP A 281 7.29 -43.19 -1.93
N GLN A 282 7.24 -44.36 -1.27
CA GLN A 282 7.68 -44.48 0.13
C GLN A 282 9.16 -44.16 0.31
N SER A 283 9.94 -44.14 -0.78
CA SER A 283 11.35 -43.74 -0.80
C SER A 283 11.57 -42.23 -0.89
N LYS A 284 10.51 -41.41 -0.91
CA LYS A 284 10.60 -39.96 -1.10
C LYS A 284 9.86 -39.21 -0.02
N THR A 285 10.33 -37.99 0.25
CA THR A 285 9.66 -37.06 1.16
C THR A 285 9.01 -35.94 0.37
N TYR A 286 7.79 -35.59 0.75
CA TYR A 286 6.95 -34.62 0.04
C TYR A 286 6.64 -33.41 0.92
N GLY A 287 6.43 -32.24 0.31
CA GLY A 287 5.92 -31.06 0.98
C GLY A 287 4.98 -30.28 0.08
N LEU A 288 3.76 -30.00 0.53
CA LEU A 288 2.82 -29.16 -0.20
C LEU A 288 2.73 -27.78 0.44
N PHE A 289 3.02 -26.75 -0.35
CA PHE A 289 2.93 -25.37 0.09
C PHE A 289 1.93 -24.62 -0.76
N THR A 290 0.87 -24.11 -0.14
CA THR A 290 -0.20 -23.39 -0.83
C THR A 290 -0.28 -21.95 -0.34
N ARG A 291 -0.53 -21.02 -1.26
CA ARG A 291 -0.84 -19.63 -0.90
C ARG A 291 -1.93 -19.05 -1.78
N LYS A 292 -2.86 -18.33 -1.15
CA LYS A 292 -3.95 -17.61 -1.80
C LYS A 292 -3.70 -16.11 -1.68
N PHE A 293 -3.88 -15.39 -2.77
CA PHE A 293 -3.75 -13.94 -2.82
C PHE A 293 -4.62 -13.38 -3.95
N MET A 294 -4.66 -12.05 -4.08
CA MET A 294 -5.40 -11.36 -5.11
C MET A 294 -4.48 -10.39 -5.84
N SER A 295 -4.56 -10.37 -7.15
CA SER A 295 -3.82 -9.43 -7.98
C SER A 295 -4.51 -8.06 -7.96
N LYS A 296 -3.75 -7.00 -7.72
CA LYS A 296 -4.22 -5.62 -7.72
C LYS A 296 -3.35 -4.76 -8.64
N ALA A 297 -3.95 -3.71 -9.19
CA ALA A 297 -3.22 -2.72 -9.95
C ALA A 297 -2.51 -1.74 -9.00
N PRO A 298 -1.20 -1.47 -9.20
CA PRO A 298 -0.52 -0.40 -8.49
C PRO A 298 -1.08 0.95 -8.91
N ILE A 299 -0.68 2.01 -8.21
CA ILE A 299 -1.03 3.37 -8.58
C ILE A 299 -0.18 3.82 -9.77
N PHE A 300 -0.84 4.23 -10.85
CA PHE A 300 -0.22 4.80 -12.04
C PHE A 300 -1.05 5.96 -12.59
N ASN A 301 -0.50 6.69 -13.57
CA ASN A 301 -1.15 7.83 -14.22
C ASN A 301 -1.69 8.88 -13.23
N VAL A 302 -0.87 9.28 -12.26
CA VAL A 302 -1.23 10.36 -11.33
C VAL A 302 -1.22 11.68 -12.09
N THR A 303 -2.38 12.33 -12.16
CA THR A 303 -2.57 13.63 -12.79
C THR A 303 -3.07 14.62 -11.76
N ILE A 304 -2.47 15.80 -11.75
CA ILE A 304 -2.82 16.87 -10.84
C ILE A 304 -3.29 18.01 -11.72
N THR A 305 -4.49 18.50 -11.44
CA THR A 305 -5.17 19.53 -12.22
C THR A 305 -5.56 20.68 -11.31
N GLY A 306 -5.37 21.91 -11.77
CA GLY A 306 -5.64 23.11 -10.99
C GLY A 306 -4.69 24.24 -11.33
N ASN A 307 -4.95 25.43 -10.79
CA ASN A 307 -4.10 26.58 -11.02
C ASN A 307 -2.95 26.60 -9.99
N TYR A 308 -1.72 26.41 -10.47
CA TYR A 308 -0.51 26.44 -9.65
C TYR A 308 -0.03 27.86 -9.32
N TRP A 309 -0.60 28.88 -9.97
CA TRP A 309 -0.30 30.29 -9.76
C TRP A 309 -1.49 30.96 -9.12
N ILE A 310 -1.41 31.19 -7.81
CA ILE A 310 -2.52 31.79 -7.06
C ILE A 310 -2.17 33.23 -6.70
N SER A 311 -3.13 34.12 -6.86
CA SER A 311 -2.99 35.48 -6.35
C SER A 311 -3.19 35.52 -4.84
N LYS A 312 -2.46 36.42 -4.19
CA LYS A 312 -2.52 36.66 -2.75
C LYS A 312 -3.97 36.92 -2.32
N GLY A 313 -4.45 36.14 -1.35
CA GLY A 313 -5.83 36.20 -0.87
C GLY A 313 -6.79 35.17 -1.50
N LYS A 314 -6.35 34.42 -2.52
CA LYS A 314 -7.14 33.31 -3.10
C LYS A 314 -6.76 31.96 -2.48
N VAL A 315 -7.72 31.05 -2.46
CA VAL A 315 -7.54 29.67 -2.00
C VAL A 315 -7.09 28.81 -3.19
N LEU A 316 -6.07 27.98 -2.99
CA LEU A 316 -5.66 26.96 -3.93
C LEU A 316 -6.70 25.84 -3.96
N ASP A 317 -7.10 25.39 -5.14
CA ASP A 317 -7.89 24.18 -5.34
C ASP A 317 -7.20 23.30 -6.39
N LEU A 318 -6.67 22.15 -5.95
CA LEU A 318 -6.06 21.15 -6.82
C LEU A 318 -6.91 19.88 -6.79
N ILE A 319 -7.15 19.28 -7.95
CA ILE A 319 -7.81 17.99 -8.10
C ILE A 319 -6.77 16.96 -8.53
N VAL A 320 -6.60 15.93 -7.70
CA VAL A 320 -5.70 14.81 -7.94
C VAL A 320 -6.54 13.64 -8.45
N LYS A 321 -6.14 13.06 -9.58
CA LYS A 321 -6.74 11.86 -10.16
C LYS A 321 -5.65 10.82 -10.41
N CYS A 322 -5.93 9.55 -10.11
CA CYS A 322 -5.04 8.46 -10.50
C CYS A 322 -5.80 7.20 -10.89
N GLN A 323 -5.07 6.20 -11.37
CA GLN A 323 -5.59 4.89 -11.75
C GLN A 323 -4.91 3.81 -10.90
N GLY A 324 -5.65 2.75 -10.59
CA GLY A 324 -5.16 1.63 -9.77
C GLY A 324 -6.31 0.88 -9.11
N SER A 325 -5.96 -0.03 -8.19
CA SER A 325 -6.93 -0.77 -7.37
C SER A 325 -7.15 -0.11 -6.01
N ALA A 326 -8.41 -0.04 -5.59
CA ALA A 326 -8.83 0.40 -4.26
C ALA A 326 -8.38 -0.61 -3.17
N PRO A 327 -8.28 -0.20 -1.88
CA PRO A 327 -8.43 1.16 -1.37
C PRO A 327 -7.21 2.04 -1.65
N PHE A 328 -7.46 3.34 -1.83
CA PHE A 328 -6.42 4.35 -1.98
C PHE A 328 -6.24 5.10 -0.67
N HIS A 329 -4.99 5.22 -0.23
CA HIS A 329 -4.60 6.00 0.92
C HIS A 329 -3.74 7.17 0.47
N TYR A 330 -4.00 8.37 0.97
CA TYR A 330 -3.21 9.53 0.59
C TYR A 330 -2.98 10.51 1.74
N CYS A 331 -1.87 11.23 1.66
CA CYS A 331 -1.56 12.34 2.54
C CYS A 331 -0.82 13.44 1.77
N ARG A 332 -0.70 14.61 2.40
CA ARG A 332 -0.08 15.80 1.80
C ARG A 332 0.81 16.51 2.80
N HIS A 333 2.02 16.84 2.36
CA HIS A 333 2.98 17.65 3.11
C HIS A 333 3.24 18.95 2.37
N ILE A 334 3.41 20.05 3.10
CA ILE A 334 3.61 21.38 2.51
C ILE A 334 4.94 21.90 3.00
N PHE A 335 5.84 22.22 2.07
CA PHE A 335 7.15 22.80 2.32
C PHE A 335 7.22 24.22 1.77
N GLU A 336 7.93 25.10 2.48
CA GLU A 336 8.29 26.41 1.96
C GLU A 336 9.47 26.26 0.99
N GLY A 337 9.40 26.87 -0.19
CA GLY A 337 10.39 26.76 -1.24
C GLY A 337 10.22 25.55 -2.16
N VAL A 338 11.27 25.25 -2.92
CA VAL A 338 11.34 24.08 -3.82
C VAL A 338 11.85 22.89 -3.02
N TYR A 339 11.08 21.81 -2.99
CA TYR A 339 11.45 20.57 -2.30
C TYR A 339 11.74 19.46 -3.31
N ASN A 340 12.88 18.78 -3.14
CA ASN A 340 13.27 17.62 -3.94
C ASN A 340 12.79 16.34 -3.26
N ILE A 341 12.13 15.46 -4.01
CA ILE A 341 11.63 14.19 -3.49
C ILE A 341 12.80 13.24 -3.18
N THR A 342 12.71 12.59 -2.02
CA THR A 342 13.61 11.53 -1.57
C THR A 342 13.04 10.13 -1.79
N GLY A 343 11.72 10.00 -1.97
CA GLY A 343 11.00 8.74 -2.15
C GLY A 343 10.66 8.03 -0.83
N ASN A 344 11.21 8.52 0.29
CA ASN A 344 10.99 7.98 1.63
C ASN A 344 9.91 8.74 2.41
N GLU A 345 9.11 9.58 1.77
CA GLU A 345 8.07 10.38 2.45
C GLU A 345 6.95 9.48 2.99
N THR A 346 6.65 9.57 4.28
CA THR A 346 5.63 8.74 4.94
C THR A 346 4.38 9.55 5.30
N CYS A 347 3.28 8.84 5.55
CA CYS A 347 1.99 9.41 5.96
C CYS A 347 1.71 9.13 7.44
N GLU A 348 2.66 9.43 8.33
CA GLU A 348 2.47 9.22 9.77
C GLU A 348 1.66 10.35 10.40
N VAL A 349 1.94 11.60 10.02
CA VAL A 349 1.28 12.78 10.57
C VAL A 349 1.06 13.81 9.45
N PRO A 350 -0.18 14.21 9.13
CA PRO A 350 -1.45 13.65 9.61
C PRO A 350 -1.68 12.20 9.11
N PRO A 351 -2.59 11.44 9.76
CA PRO A 351 -2.98 10.12 9.28
C PRO A 351 -3.52 10.21 7.85
N PRO A 352 -3.34 9.13 7.06
CA PRO A 352 -3.74 9.10 5.66
C PRO A 352 -5.26 9.06 5.54
N ASP A 353 -5.80 9.84 4.62
CA ASP A 353 -7.19 9.75 4.20
C ASP A 353 -7.37 8.51 3.31
N SER A 354 -8.49 7.81 3.42
CA SER A 354 -8.81 6.62 2.61
C SER A 354 -10.00 6.85 1.68
N SER A 355 -9.91 6.38 0.44
CA SER A 355 -10.97 6.46 -0.57
C SER A 355 -11.01 5.22 -1.45
N ASP A 356 -12.20 4.84 -1.92
CA ASP A 356 -12.38 3.76 -2.90
C ASP A 356 -12.10 4.22 -4.34
N GLN A 357 -12.18 5.52 -4.59
CA GLN A 357 -11.85 6.12 -5.89
C GLN A 357 -10.60 6.97 -5.75
N CYS A 358 -9.67 6.87 -6.70
CA CYS A 358 -8.50 7.75 -6.72
C CYS A 358 -8.84 9.11 -7.34
N MET A 359 -9.67 9.88 -6.61
CA MET A 359 -9.99 11.24 -6.92
C MET A 359 -10.22 12.03 -5.63
N PHE A 360 -9.40 13.04 -5.37
CA PHE A 360 -9.53 13.89 -4.19
C PHE A 360 -9.09 15.32 -4.49
N SER A 361 -9.59 16.28 -3.72
CA SER A 361 -9.25 17.70 -3.85
C SER A 361 -8.40 18.17 -2.68
N ILE A 362 -7.41 19.02 -2.98
CA ILE A 362 -6.55 19.67 -2.00
C ILE A 362 -6.88 21.15 -2.03
N ARG A 363 -7.53 21.63 -0.96
CA ARG A 363 -7.85 23.03 -0.76
C ARG A 363 -6.98 23.64 0.33
N ARG A 364 -6.24 24.70 0.00
CA ARG A 364 -5.35 25.37 0.97
C ARG A 364 -5.22 26.86 0.71
N TYR A 365 -5.23 27.62 1.79
CA TYR A 365 -4.92 29.05 1.77
C TYR A 365 -3.44 29.29 2.10
N PHE A 366 -2.78 30.17 1.36
CA PHE A 366 -1.38 30.56 1.57
C PHE A 366 -1.29 32.05 1.90
N PRO A 367 -0.91 32.43 3.13
CA PRO A 367 -0.92 33.82 3.56
C PRO A 367 0.27 34.64 3.07
N LYS A 368 1.45 34.01 2.88
CA LYS A 368 2.67 34.70 2.50
C LYS A 368 2.92 34.57 1.00
N GLN A 369 3.48 35.63 0.41
CA GLN A 369 3.97 35.60 -0.97
C GLN A 369 5.27 34.78 -1.00
N HIS A 370 5.15 33.51 -1.38
CA HIS A 370 6.28 32.61 -1.48
C HIS A 370 5.99 31.50 -2.49
N LYS A 371 7.05 30.74 -2.83
CA LYS A 371 6.90 29.47 -3.53
C LYS A 371 6.71 28.38 -2.48
N TYR A 372 5.75 27.50 -2.69
CA TYR A 372 5.49 26.35 -1.83
C TYR A 372 5.57 25.08 -2.65
N THR A 373 6.01 23.98 -2.04
CA THR A 373 5.93 22.65 -2.65
C THR A 373 4.98 21.78 -1.85
N ILE A 374 3.93 21.28 -2.50
CA ILE A 374 2.99 20.31 -1.94
C ILE A 374 3.45 18.94 -2.40
N VAL A 375 3.87 18.10 -1.45
CA VAL A 375 4.24 16.71 -1.71
C VAL A 375 3.02 15.85 -1.42
N ILE A 376 2.50 15.19 -2.45
CA ILE A 376 1.33 14.33 -2.38
C ILE A 376 1.81 12.89 -2.41
N VAL A 377 1.54 12.15 -1.35
CA VAL A 377 1.87 10.73 -1.25
C VAL A 377 0.57 9.95 -1.40
N ILE A 378 0.52 9.05 -2.39
CA ILE A 378 -0.62 8.18 -2.64
C ILE A 378 -0.09 6.75 -2.62
N TYR A 379 -0.74 5.86 -1.89
CA TYR A 379 -0.38 4.46 -1.85
C TYR A 379 -1.62 3.57 -1.75
N ASN A 380 -1.48 2.33 -2.19
CA ASN A 380 -2.47 1.28 -2.02
C ASN A 380 -1.77 0.02 -1.51
N ASP A 381 -2.47 -1.11 -1.52
CA ASP A 381 -1.94 -2.38 -1.01
C ASP A 381 -0.65 -2.87 -1.72
N VAL A 382 -0.42 -2.44 -2.96
CA VAL A 382 0.62 -3.02 -3.83
C VAL A 382 1.66 -2.01 -4.31
N GLY A 383 1.35 -0.71 -4.29
CA GLY A 383 2.24 0.35 -4.77
C GLY A 383 2.14 1.66 -3.98
N LYS A 384 3.15 2.51 -4.15
CA LYS A 384 3.27 3.85 -3.55
C LYS A 384 3.84 4.80 -4.60
N THR A 385 3.25 5.98 -4.71
CA THR A 385 3.67 7.05 -5.62
C THR A 385 3.74 8.36 -4.86
N VAL A 386 4.81 9.12 -5.09
CA VAL A 386 5.02 10.45 -4.50
C VAL A 386 5.11 11.46 -5.63
N SER A 387 4.32 12.54 -5.55
CA SER A 387 4.24 13.56 -6.59
C SER A 387 4.41 14.96 -5.98
N PRO A 388 5.39 15.76 -6.44
CA PRO A 388 5.61 17.10 -5.94
C PRO A 388 4.88 18.12 -6.82
N VAL A 389 4.29 19.13 -6.22
CA VAL A 389 3.63 20.23 -6.94
C VAL A 389 4.14 21.55 -6.41
N THR A 390 4.76 22.34 -7.27
CA THR A 390 5.18 23.70 -6.92
C THR A 390 4.04 24.68 -7.15
N VAL A 391 3.67 25.42 -6.11
CA VAL A 391 2.64 26.46 -6.11
C VAL A 391 3.30 27.80 -5.87
N THR A 392 3.01 28.78 -6.73
CA THR A 392 3.55 30.15 -6.60
C THR A 392 2.44 31.10 -6.20
N VAL A 393 2.62 31.79 -5.07
CA VAL A 393 1.73 32.86 -4.63
C VAL A 393 2.29 34.19 -5.13
N TYR A 394 1.52 34.91 -5.95
CA TYR A 394 1.92 36.22 -6.48
C TYR A 394 0.95 37.32 -6.06
N GLU A 395 1.41 38.57 -6.12
CA GLU A 395 0.56 39.74 -5.88
C GLU A 395 0.09 40.29 -7.24
N GLU A 396 -1.22 40.41 -7.43
CA GLU A 396 -1.78 41.00 -8.65
C GLU A 396 -1.46 42.49 -8.70
N ALA A 397 -0.92 42.95 -9.83
CA ALA A 397 -0.75 44.38 -10.07
C ALA A 397 -2.14 45.03 -10.15
N LYS A 398 -2.48 45.84 -9.15
CA LYS A 398 -3.72 46.62 -9.17
C LYS A 398 -3.64 47.64 -10.30
N GLN A 399 -4.31 47.39 -11.42
CA GLN A 399 -4.43 48.37 -12.48
C GLN A 399 -5.22 49.57 -11.95
N ALA A 400 -4.66 50.77 -12.05
CA ALA A 400 -5.34 51.99 -11.60
C ALA A 400 -6.68 52.12 -12.34
N GLN A 401 -7.76 52.37 -11.60
CA GLN A 401 -9.08 52.58 -12.20
C GLN A 401 -9.01 53.80 -13.13
N LEU A 402 -9.38 53.63 -14.40
CA LEU A 402 -9.33 54.70 -15.41
C LEU A 402 -10.08 55.96 -14.97
N SER A 403 -11.12 55.82 -14.14
CA SER A 403 -11.91 56.93 -13.59
C SER A 403 -11.08 57.94 -12.80
N VAL A 404 -10.04 57.49 -12.10
CA VAL A 404 -9.16 58.37 -11.31
C VAL A 404 -8.43 59.38 -12.20
N ILE A 405 -8.19 59.04 -13.46
CA ILE A 405 -7.53 59.91 -14.44
C ILE A 405 -8.56 60.65 -15.29
N VAL A 406 -9.61 59.96 -15.75
CA VAL A 406 -10.59 60.54 -16.70
C VAL A 406 -11.46 61.61 -16.06
N VAL A 407 -11.88 61.44 -14.79
CA VAL A 407 -12.82 62.37 -14.15
C VAL A 407 -12.22 63.77 -13.93
N PRO A 408 -11.00 63.93 -13.38
CA PRO A 408 -10.37 65.25 -13.24
C PRO A 408 -10.10 65.94 -14.58
N VAL A 409 -9.71 65.17 -15.60
CA VAL A 409 -9.42 65.71 -16.95
C VAL A 409 -10.70 66.17 -17.65
N ALA A 410 -11.79 65.40 -17.58
CA ALA A 410 -13.07 65.81 -18.15
C ALA A 410 -13.67 67.02 -17.40
N SER A 411 -13.58 67.05 -16.07
CA SER A 411 -14.09 68.16 -15.26
C SER A 411 -13.34 69.47 -15.53
N SER A 412 -12.02 69.43 -15.70
CA SER A 412 -11.22 70.61 -16.05
C SER A 412 -11.55 71.13 -17.46
N LEU A 413 -11.75 70.23 -18.44
CA LEU A 413 -12.22 70.60 -19.78
C LEU A 413 -13.58 71.32 -19.74
N VAL A 414 -14.55 70.77 -19.00
CA VAL A 414 -15.87 71.41 -18.84
C VAL A 414 -15.75 72.78 -18.18
N ALA A 415 -14.91 72.92 -17.14
CA ALA A 415 -14.68 74.20 -16.48
C ALA A 415 -14.10 75.26 -17.43
N VAL A 416 -13.14 74.89 -18.28
CA VAL A 416 -12.57 75.80 -19.28
C VAL A 416 -13.64 76.25 -20.29
N VAL A 417 -14.48 75.32 -20.77
CA VAL A 417 -15.59 75.65 -21.67
C VAL A 417 -16.57 76.62 -21.01
N LEU A 418 -16.95 76.40 -19.75
CA LEU A 418 -17.86 77.29 -19.01
C LEU A 418 -17.26 78.69 -18.80
N ILE A 419 -15.95 78.80 -18.54
CA ILE A 419 -15.28 80.09 -18.40
C ILE A 419 -15.28 80.84 -19.74
N VAL A 420 -14.95 80.17 -20.84
CA VAL A 420 -14.95 80.78 -22.18
C VAL A 420 -16.36 81.25 -22.58
N PHE A 421 -17.38 80.41 -22.37
CA PHE A 421 -18.77 80.80 -22.58
C PHE A 421 -19.21 81.94 -21.67
N GLY A 422 -18.81 81.92 -20.39
CA GLY A 422 -19.11 82.98 -19.44
C GLY A 422 -18.50 84.32 -19.84
N VAL A 423 -17.23 84.33 -20.28
CA VAL A 423 -16.56 85.54 -20.78
C VAL A 423 -17.21 86.03 -22.07
N ALA A 424 -17.49 85.15 -23.02
CA ALA A 424 -18.17 85.50 -24.27
C ALA A 424 -19.56 86.10 -24.00
N TYR A 425 -20.34 85.47 -23.12
CA TYR A 425 -21.67 85.94 -22.72
C TYR A 425 -21.58 87.28 -21.99
N TYR A 426 -20.63 87.44 -21.07
CA TYR A 426 -20.42 88.70 -20.34
C TYR A 426 -20.06 89.86 -21.28
N VAL A 427 -19.15 89.65 -22.23
CA VAL A 427 -18.77 90.67 -23.21
C VAL A 427 -19.95 91.03 -24.12
N GLN A 428 -20.71 90.03 -24.56
CA GLN A 428 -21.87 90.24 -25.44
C GLN A 428 -23.03 90.95 -24.71
N ASN A 429 -23.18 90.73 -23.40
CA ASN A 429 -24.28 91.31 -22.62
C ASN A 429 -23.91 92.67 -21.97
N ARG A 430 -22.62 93.06 -21.91
CA ARG A 430 -22.23 94.37 -21.37
C ARG A 430 -22.75 95.57 -22.18
N SER A 431 -23.15 95.37 -23.43
CA SER A 431 -23.70 96.42 -24.29
C SER A 431 -25.22 96.61 -24.16
N ARG A 432 -25.88 95.94 -23.20
CA ARG A 432 -27.33 96.05 -22.97
C ARG A 432 -27.71 96.31 -21.50
N PHE A 433 -26.96 97.16 -20.80
CA PHE A 433 -27.50 97.82 -19.61
C PHE A 433 -28.28 99.07 -20.04
N ILE A 434 -29.49 98.87 -20.55
CA ILE A 434 -30.51 99.93 -20.54
C ILE A 434 -31.00 99.98 -19.09
N VAL A 435 -30.72 101.09 -18.41
CA VAL A 435 -31.40 101.45 -17.16
C VAL A 435 -32.86 101.66 -17.52
N GLU A 436 -33.69 100.63 -17.32
CA GLU A 436 -35.14 100.78 -17.42
C GLU A 436 -35.62 101.56 -16.19
N VAL A 437 -35.74 102.88 -16.36
CA VAL A 437 -36.59 103.70 -15.49
C VAL A 437 -38.00 103.19 -15.72
N ALA A 438 -38.57 102.48 -14.75
CA ALA A 438 -39.94 102.02 -14.82
C ALA A 438 -40.88 103.23 -14.90
N ASP A 439 -41.44 103.45 -16.09
CA ASP A 439 -42.54 104.35 -16.36
C ASP A 439 -43.82 103.72 -15.79
N PHE A 440 -44.38 104.33 -14.75
CA PHE A 440 -45.61 103.87 -14.12
C PHE A 440 -46.82 104.20 -15.01
N ASN A 441 -47.18 103.28 -15.90
CA ASN A 441 -48.40 103.40 -16.69
C ASN A 441 -49.57 102.65 -16.00
N PHE A 442 -50.42 103.41 -15.30
CA PHE A 442 -51.68 102.92 -14.75
C PHE A 442 -52.81 103.19 -15.76
N GLY A 443 -53.12 102.20 -16.60
CA GLY A 443 -54.20 102.34 -17.59
C GLY A 443 -54.64 101.03 -18.22
N ASN A 444 -55.74 100.47 -17.70
CA ASN A 444 -56.73 99.62 -18.38
C ASN A 444 -56.23 98.44 -19.25
N GLN A 445 -55.88 97.32 -18.60
CA GLN A 445 -56.32 95.97 -19.02
C GLN A 445 -56.49 95.08 -17.78
N SER A 446 -57.52 95.39 -17.03
CA SER A 446 -58.03 94.59 -15.92
C SER A 446 -59.15 93.69 -16.41
N SER A 447 -58.84 92.46 -16.85
CA SER A 447 -59.83 91.37 -16.96
C SER A 447 -59.24 89.99 -17.23
N ASP A 448 -58.12 89.61 -16.61
CA ASP A 448 -57.74 88.18 -16.49
C ASP A 448 -56.74 87.89 -15.33
N LEU A 449 -56.96 88.57 -14.20
CA LEU A 449 -56.37 88.19 -12.92
C LEU A 449 -57.47 87.59 -12.05
N GLU A 450 -57.82 86.34 -12.34
CA GLU A 450 -58.58 85.54 -11.38
C GLU A 450 -57.71 85.37 -10.12
N TYR A 451 -58.18 85.93 -9.01
CA TYR A 451 -57.45 85.95 -7.74
C TYR A 451 -57.44 84.55 -7.12
N LYS A 452 -56.52 83.69 -7.57
CA LYS A 452 -56.28 82.39 -6.95
C LYS A 452 -55.46 82.57 -5.67
N THR A 453 -55.97 82.07 -4.56
CA THR A 453 -55.24 82.00 -3.29
C THR A 453 -54.11 80.96 -3.37
N PHE A 454 -53.12 81.06 -2.48
CA PHE A 454 -51.98 80.13 -2.46
C PHE A 454 -52.43 78.66 -2.34
N ARG A 455 -53.51 78.39 -1.61
CA ARG A 455 -54.11 77.04 -1.51
C ARG A 455 -54.62 76.53 -2.85
N GLU A 456 -55.24 77.37 -3.68
CA GLU A 456 -55.74 76.96 -5.00
C GLU A 456 -54.60 76.66 -5.96
N ARG A 457 -53.52 77.46 -5.94
CA ARG A 457 -52.31 77.17 -6.72
C ARG A 457 -51.61 75.89 -6.27
N LEU A 458 -51.59 75.64 -4.95
CA LEU A 458 -51.01 74.42 -4.39
C LEU A 458 -51.82 73.19 -4.80
N TYR A 459 -53.15 73.26 -4.71
CA TYR A 459 -54.07 72.18 -5.07
C TYR A 459 -54.00 71.85 -6.57
N ASP A 460 -53.93 72.87 -7.44
CA ASP A 460 -53.76 72.70 -8.89
C ASP A 460 -52.41 72.05 -9.25
N SER A 461 -51.32 72.38 -8.53
CA SER A 461 -50.01 71.78 -8.81
C SER A 461 -49.90 70.33 -8.31
N ILE A 462 -50.56 70.00 -7.18
CA ILE A 462 -50.55 68.65 -6.60
C ILE A 462 -51.48 67.72 -7.38
N SER A 463 -52.67 68.17 -7.82
CA SER A 463 -53.59 67.34 -8.62
C SER A 463 -52.97 66.95 -9.97
N ASN A 464 -52.29 67.89 -10.63
CA ASN A 464 -51.59 67.65 -11.89
C ASN A 464 -50.33 66.78 -11.72
N ALA A 465 -49.69 66.81 -10.54
CA ALA A 465 -48.56 65.94 -10.22
C ALA A 465 -48.97 64.50 -9.89
N PHE A 466 -50.17 64.28 -9.30
CA PHE A 466 -50.62 62.95 -8.85
C PHE A 466 -51.36 62.10 -9.89
N LEU A 467 -51.84 62.69 -11.00
CA LEU A 467 -52.47 61.94 -12.10
C LEU A 467 -51.46 61.26 -13.05
N ARG A 468 -50.14 61.45 -12.86
CA ARG A 468 -49.13 60.59 -13.49
C ARG A 468 -48.90 59.34 -12.64
N ALA A 469 -49.86 58.43 -12.67
CA ALA A 469 -49.59 57.05 -12.31
C ALA A 469 -48.75 56.36 -13.41
N PRO A 470 -47.83 55.44 -13.05
CA PRO A 470 -46.79 54.95 -13.94
C PRO A 470 -47.14 53.65 -14.68
N THR A 471 -46.28 53.35 -15.68
CA THR A 471 -45.94 52.04 -16.29
C THR A 471 -46.76 51.60 -17.52
N PRO A 472 -46.27 50.68 -18.40
CA PRO A 472 -44.95 50.02 -18.49
C PRO A 472 -44.34 49.94 -19.93
N SER A 473 -43.10 49.43 -19.97
CA SER A 473 -42.50 48.54 -20.99
C SER A 473 -42.59 48.82 -22.51
N SER A 474 -41.38 48.80 -23.09
CA SER A 474 -40.98 48.07 -24.30
C SER A 474 -41.55 48.43 -25.67
N SER A 475 -40.60 48.52 -26.62
CA SER A 475 -40.69 48.30 -28.07
C SER A 475 -41.50 49.29 -28.91
N GLU A 476 -40.75 50.04 -29.70
CA GLU A 476 -41.05 50.46 -31.09
C GLU A 476 -41.89 49.44 -31.92
N PRO A 477 -42.40 49.79 -33.11
CA PRO A 477 -42.63 51.11 -33.72
C PRO A 477 -44.00 51.22 -34.44
N THR A 478 -44.16 52.29 -35.22
CA THR A 478 -45.10 52.52 -36.34
C THR A 478 -46.52 52.98 -35.99
N LEU A 479 -46.84 54.23 -36.33
CA LEU A 479 -47.75 54.59 -37.43
C LEU A 479 -47.94 56.12 -37.44
N TRP A 480 -47.55 56.77 -38.54
CA TRP A 480 -48.19 58.02 -38.98
C TRP A 480 -49.60 57.71 -39.48
N PRO A 481 -50.59 58.64 -39.44
CA PRO A 481 -50.81 59.56 -40.59
C PRO A 481 -51.56 60.86 -40.19
N PRO A 482 -52.13 61.65 -41.13
CA PRO A 482 -51.53 62.31 -42.28
C PRO A 482 -51.80 63.84 -42.29
N GLY A 483 -51.07 64.55 -43.15
CA GLY A 483 -51.26 65.97 -43.40
C GLY A 483 -52.55 66.32 -44.16
N ARG A 484 -53.03 67.55 -43.94
CA ARG A 484 -53.91 68.26 -44.87
C ARG A 484 -53.13 69.38 -45.55
N LYS A 485 -53.04 69.29 -46.87
CA LYS A 485 -52.59 70.34 -47.79
C LYS A 485 -53.64 71.46 -47.86
N TYR A 486 -53.17 72.69 -47.92
CA TYR A 486 -53.90 73.81 -48.52
C TYR A 486 -54.00 73.60 -50.03
N GLY A 487 -55.18 73.88 -50.60
CA GLY A 487 -55.35 74.00 -52.05
C GLY A 487 -54.88 75.37 -52.54
N SER A 488 -54.33 75.39 -53.76
CA SER A 488 -54.19 76.59 -54.57
C SER A 488 -54.88 76.36 -55.91
N LEU A 489 -55.54 77.42 -56.37
CA LEU A 489 -56.32 77.53 -57.58
C LEU A 489 -55.47 77.28 -58.84
N THR A 490 -55.92 76.36 -59.69
CA THR A 490 -56.27 76.60 -61.11
C THR A 490 -56.80 75.31 -61.73
#